data_AF-A0A016S9A1-F1
#
_entry.id   AF-A0A016S9A1-F1
#
_cell.length_a   1.000
_cell.length_b   1.000
_cell.length_c   1.000
_cell.angle_alpha   90.00
_cell.angle_beta   90.00
_cell.angle_gamma   90.00
#
_symmetry.space_group_name_H-M   'P 1'
#
loop_
_entity.id
_entity.type
_entity.pdbx_description
1 polymer ?
#
loop_
_entity_poly.entity_id
_entity_poly.type
_entity_poly.pdbx_seq_one_letter_code
_entity_poly.pdbx_strand_id
1 'polypeptide(L)'
;MQPKLKLGPRKIGVQGPSIRKRESPKEPQFTRDELAELKRLSAMLPPRAAKEQDPAQLVLNAANYIQQLVATVQARVHKGTLPVEALAALPPGSVTPVRVSGQKKKRRSIEKQR
;
A
#
# COMPACT_ATOMS: atom_id res chain seq x y z
N MET A 1 -48.68 8.28 64.16
CA MET A 1 -47.96 9.00 63.09
C MET A 1 -46.87 8.08 62.52
N GLN A 2 -47.15 7.41 61.41
CA GLN A 2 -46.18 6.59 60.66
C GLN A 2 -46.11 7.13 59.22
N PRO A 3 -44.94 7.46 58.67
CA PRO A 3 -44.87 7.88 57.27
C PRO A 3 -44.87 6.64 56.35
N LYS A 4 -45.83 6.63 55.41
CA LYS A 4 -45.89 5.70 54.29
C LYS A 4 -44.71 5.94 53.35
N LEU A 5 -43.80 4.98 53.23
CA LEU A 5 -42.72 5.01 52.24
C LEU A 5 -43.33 4.81 50.84
N LYS A 6 -43.36 5.87 50.03
CA LYS A 6 -43.74 5.79 48.62
C LYS A 6 -42.61 5.11 47.83
N LEU A 7 -42.88 3.91 47.35
CA LEU A 7 -42.01 3.17 46.43
C LEU A 7 -42.07 3.84 45.05
N GLY A 8 -41.14 4.76 44.78
CA GLY A 8 -40.95 5.32 43.45
C GLY A 8 -40.34 4.29 42.48
N PRO A 9 -40.60 4.39 41.17
CA PRO A 9 -40.03 3.48 40.18
C PRO A 9 -38.50 3.64 40.16
N ARG A 10 -37.80 2.53 40.45
CA ARG A 10 -36.34 2.45 40.36
C ARG A 10 -35.95 2.66 38.90
N LYS A 11 -35.16 3.71 38.62
CA LYS A 11 -34.50 3.85 37.33
C LYS A 11 -33.61 2.62 37.13
N ILE A 12 -33.91 1.83 36.11
CA ILE A 12 -33.05 0.76 35.62
C ILE A 12 -31.78 1.44 35.11
N GLY A 13 -30.76 1.49 35.96
CA GLY A 13 -29.42 1.81 35.52
C GLY A 13 -28.98 0.69 34.61
N VAL A 14 -29.08 0.90 33.30
CA VAL A 14 -28.40 0.06 32.32
C VAL A 14 -26.91 0.28 32.58
N GLN A 15 -26.32 -0.59 33.40
CA GLN A 15 -24.86 -0.75 33.43
C GLN A 15 -24.49 -1.27 32.03
N GLY A 16 -24.21 -0.34 31.13
CA GLY A 16 -23.51 -0.65 29.90
C GLY A 16 -22.18 -1.32 30.25
N PRO A 17 -21.69 -2.25 29.41
CA PRO A 17 -20.46 -2.98 29.70
C PRO A 17 -19.34 -1.98 30.02
N SER A 18 -18.75 -2.16 31.19
CA SER A 18 -17.57 -1.41 31.62
C SER A 18 -16.51 -1.57 30.55
N ILE A 19 -16.27 -0.49 29.80
CA ILE A 19 -15.17 -0.39 28.85
C ILE A 19 -13.92 -0.33 29.71
N ARG A 20 -13.45 -1.50 30.17
CA ARG A 20 -12.11 -1.63 30.75
C ARG A 20 -11.20 -0.98 29.74
N LYS A 21 -10.53 0.11 30.15
CA LYS A 21 -9.53 0.81 29.37
C LYS A 21 -8.56 -0.25 28.87
N ARG A 22 -8.73 -0.65 27.62
CA ARG A 22 -7.82 -1.55 26.91
C ARG A 22 -6.51 -0.77 26.91
N GLU A 23 -5.53 -1.26 27.64
CA GLU A 23 -4.19 -0.68 27.66
C GLU A 23 -3.80 -0.37 26.22
N SER A 24 -3.40 0.88 25.98
CA SER A 24 -2.91 1.31 24.67
C SER A 24 -1.90 0.27 24.18
N PRO A 25 -2.01 -0.24 22.94
CA PRO A 25 -1.06 -1.21 22.45
C PRO A 25 0.33 -0.61 22.62
N LYS A 26 1.18 -1.31 23.38
CA LYS A 26 2.59 -0.93 23.57
C LYS A 26 3.16 -0.58 22.21
N GLU A 27 3.67 0.64 22.06
CA GLU A 27 4.32 1.02 20.81
C GLU A 27 5.40 -0.03 20.49
N PRO A 28 5.49 -0.51 19.25
CA PRO A 28 6.50 -1.48 18.86
C PRO A 28 7.88 -0.88 19.13
N GLN A 29 8.62 -1.52 20.03
CA GLN A 29 9.96 -1.10 20.40
C GLN A 29 10.93 -1.58 19.32
N PHE A 30 11.29 -0.69 18.39
CA PHE A 30 12.27 -1.00 17.36
C PHE A 30 13.70 -0.94 17.90
N THR A 31 14.53 -1.85 17.43
CA THR A 31 15.97 -1.80 17.61
C THR A 31 16.59 -0.63 16.83
N ARG A 32 17.83 -0.26 17.17
CA ARG A 32 18.56 0.81 16.47
C ARG A 32 18.75 0.51 14.98
N ASP A 33 18.99 -0.75 14.66
CA ASP A 33 19.21 -1.19 13.28
C ASP A 33 17.91 -1.13 12.47
N GLU A 34 16.79 -1.58 13.05
CA GLU A 34 15.47 -1.47 12.41
C GLU A 34 15.08 0.00 12.15
N LEU A 35 15.36 0.91 13.08
CA LEU A 35 15.15 2.35 12.88
C LEU A 35 16.03 2.91 11.75
N ALA A 36 17.27 2.45 11.64
CA ALA A 36 18.16 2.84 10.54
C ALA A 36 17.65 2.30 9.19
N GLU A 37 17.12 1.09 9.16
CA GLU A 37 16.48 0.51 7.97
C GLU A 37 15.20 1.26 7.60
N LEU A 38 14.33 1.60 8.54
CA LEU A 38 13.13 2.40 8.28
C LEU A 38 13.48 3.77 7.69
N LYS A 39 14.55 4.41 8.18
CA LYS A 39 15.05 5.67 7.61
C LYS A 39 15.58 5.49 6.18
N ARG A 40 16.33 4.42 5.92
CA ARG A 40 16.77 4.07 4.56
C ARG A 40 15.59 3.78 3.64
N LEU A 41 14.57 3.08 4.13
CA LEU A 41 13.36 2.76 3.40
C LEU A 41 12.62 4.03 2.98
N SER A 42 12.42 4.97 3.90
CA SER A 42 11.80 6.27 3.60
C SER A 42 12.52 7.02 2.46
N ALA A 43 13.86 6.97 2.42
CA ALA A 43 14.64 7.62 1.37
C ALA A 43 14.50 6.97 -0.03
N MET A 44 14.11 5.69 -0.11
CA MET A 44 13.89 4.97 -1.37
C MET A 44 12.47 5.12 -1.91
N LEU A 45 11.52 5.54 -1.07
CA LEU A 45 10.12 5.70 -1.45
C LEU A 45 9.88 7.04 -2.15
N PRO A 46 8.88 7.11 -3.04
CA PRO A 46 8.50 8.38 -3.63
C PRO A 46 8.07 9.38 -2.54
N PRO A 47 8.26 10.71 -2.75
CA PRO A 47 8.07 11.73 -1.71
C PRO A 47 6.67 11.76 -1.06
N ARG A 48 5.67 11.18 -1.72
CA ARG A 48 4.30 11.04 -1.18
C ARG A 48 4.20 9.92 -0.15
N ALA A 49 4.91 8.81 -0.37
CA ALA A 49 4.93 7.63 0.48
C ALA A 49 5.96 7.74 1.63
N ALA A 50 7.00 8.56 1.44
CA ALA A 50 8.09 8.76 2.39
C ALA A 50 7.74 9.65 3.61
N LYS A 51 6.65 10.43 3.53
CA LYS A 51 6.24 11.39 4.58
C LYS A 51 5.51 10.74 5.75
N GLU A 52 5.16 9.47 5.66
CA GLU A 52 4.47 8.76 6.72
C GLU A 52 5.38 8.54 7.93
N GLN A 53 4.89 8.92 9.11
CA GLN A 53 5.60 8.73 10.37
C GLN A 53 5.33 7.37 10.99
N ASP A 54 4.20 6.73 10.65
CA ASP A 54 3.88 5.40 11.11
C ASP A 54 4.76 4.35 10.40
N PRO A 55 5.59 3.58 11.13
CA PRO A 55 6.45 2.56 10.54
C PRO A 55 5.65 1.45 9.84
N ALA A 56 4.46 1.09 10.33
CA ALA A 56 3.62 0.08 9.69
C ALA A 56 3.14 0.57 8.33
N GLN A 57 2.64 1.82 8.27
CA GLN A 57 2.24 2.44 7.02
C GLN A 57 3.41 2.63 6.05
N LEU A 58 4.61 2.96 6.54
CA LEU A 58 5.81 3.07 5.71
C LEU A 58 6.15 1.74 5.02
N VAL A 59 6.12 0.63 5.76
CA VAL A 59 6.36 -0.72 5.22
C VAL A 59 5.27 -1.11 4.22
N LEU A 60 4.01 -0.83 4.52
CA LEU A 60 2.89 -1.06 3.59
C LEU A 60 3.06 -0.26 2.30
N ASN A 61 3.42 1.02 2.40
CA ASN A 61 3.68 1.88 1.26
C ASN A 61 4.84 1.34 0.41
N ALA A 62 5.88 0.81 1.05
CA ALA A 62 6.98 0.16 0.35
C ALA A 62 6.54 -1.08 -0.42
N ALA A 63 5.76 -1.95 0.20
CA ALA A 63 5.22 -3.14 -0.47
C ALA A 63 4.40 -2.76 -1.72
N ASN A 64 3.55 -1.75 -1.60
CA ASN A 64 2.76 -1.25 -2.72
C ASN A 64 3.63 -0.67 -3.85
N TYR A 65 4.67 0.08 -3.49
CA TYR A 65 5.58 0.67 -4.47
C TYR A 65 6.36 -0.39 -5.24
N ILE A 66 6.81 -1.45 -4.56
CA ILE A 66 7.47 -2.61 -5.20
C ILE A 66 6.54 -3.24 -6.24
N GLN A 67 5.26 -3.47 -5.90
CA GLN A 67 4.30 -4.03 -6.85
C GLN A 67 4.11 -3.14 -8.09
N GLN A 68 4.05 -1.81 -7.91
CA GLN A 68 3.96 -0.86 -9.03
C GLN A 68 5.19 -0.90 -9.94
N LEU A 69 6.39 -0.99 -9.35
CA LEU A 69 7.64 -1.11 -10.09
C LEU A 69 7.67 -2.41 -10.90
N VAL A 70 7.32 -3.54 -10.28
CA VAL A 70 7.25 -4.85 -10.95
C VAL A 70 6.27 -4.80 -12.13
N ALA A 71 5.05 -4.31 -11.91
CA ALA A 71 4.05 -4.18 -12.97
C ALA A 71 4.55 -3.28 -14.12
N THR A 72 5.23 -2.19 -13.79
CA THR A 72 5.80 -1.27 -14.79
C THR A 72 6.91 -1.92 -15.61
N VAL A 73 7.83 -2.63 -14.95
CA VAL A 73 8.91 -3.35 -15.62
C VAL A 73 8.33 -4.44 -16.52
N GLN A 74 7.43 -5.28 -16.02
CA GLN A 74 6.75 -6.32 -16.81
C GLN A 74 6.06 -5.72 -18.04
N ALA A 75 5.29 -4.63 -17.87
CA ALA A 75 4.63 -3.96 -18.98
C ALA A 75 5.62 -3.43 -20.03
N ARG A 76 6.77 -2.88 -19.61
CA ARG A 76 7.81 -2.40 -20.52
C ARG A 76 8.53 -3.54 -21.24
N VAL A 77 8.80 -4.65 -20.55
CA VAL A 77 9.37 -5.87 -21.15
C VAL A 77 8.42 -6.41 -22.23
N HIS A 78 7.14 -6.58 -21.91
CA HIS A 78 6.15 -7.05 -22.89
C HIS A 78 5.97 -6.11 -24.09
N LYS A 79 6.13 -4.79 -23.89
CA LYS A 79 6.08 -3.80 -24.97
C LYS A 79 7.40 -3.66 -25.74
N GLY A 80 8.49 -4.27 -25.27
CA GLY A 80 9.82 -4.10 -25.84
C GLY A 80 10.39 -2.68 -25.68
N THR A 81 9.95 -1.94 -24.66
CA THR A 81 10.37 -0.54 -24.40
C THR A 81 11.26 -0.43 -23.16
N LEU A 82 11.99 -1.50 -22.82
CA LEU A 82 13.00 -1.43 -21.77
C LEU A 82 14.20 -0.63 -22.29
N PRO A 83 14.76 0.32 -21.52
CA PRO A 83 15.95 1.06 -21.92
C PRO A 83 17.15 0.14 -22.20
N VAL A 84 18.03 0.55 -23.13
CA VAL A 84 19.17 -0.26 -23.59
C VAL A 84 20.16 -0.51 -22.46
N GLU A 85 20.33 0.45 -21.57
CA GLU A 85 21.17 0.36 -20.38
C GLU A 85 20.70 -0.76 -19.45
N ALA A 86 19.38 -0.95 -19.33
CA ALA A 86 18.80 -2.02 -18.53
C ALA A 86 18.97 -3.40 -19.20
N LEU A 87 18.99 -3.46 -20.53
CA LEU A 87 19.29 -4.69 -21.27
C LEU A 87 20.78 -5.07 -21.16
N ALA A 88 21.67 -4.08 -21.17
CA ALA A 88 23.11 -4.28 -21.04
C ALA A 88 23.52 -4.73 -19.62
N ALA A 89 22.74 -4.38 -18.60
CA ALA A 89 22.94 -4.79 -17.23
C ALA A 89 22.48 -6.23 -16.93
N LEU A 90 21.83 -6.91 -17.88
CA LEU A 90 21.42 -8.30 -17.69
C LEU A 90 22.64 -9.23 -17.76
N PRO A 91 22.70 -10.27 -16.92
CA PRO A 91 23.78 -11.24 -16.98
C PRO A 91 23.83 -11.89 -18.38
N PRO A 92 25.05 -12.12 -18.92
CA PRO A 92 25.21 -12.76 -20.23
C PRO A 92 24.54 -14.13 -20.21
N GLY A 93 23.57 -14.34 -21.13
CA GLY A 93 22.77 -15.56 -21.23
C GLY A 93 21.27 -15.40 -20.92
N SER A 94 20.83 -14.24 -20.42
CA SER A 94 19.40 -14.01 -20.08
C SER A 94 18.53 -13.52 -21.25
N VAL A 95 19.10 -13.35 -22.45
CA VAL A 95 18.39 -12.87 -23.64
C VAL A 95 17.75 -14.03 -24.41
N THR A 96 16.50 -14.37 -24.09
CA THR A 96 15.65 -15.08 -25.05
C THR A 96 15.04 -14.05 -26.01
N PRO A 97 15.21 -14.20 -27.34
CA PRO A 97 14.64 -13.25 -28.28
C PRO A 97 13.12 -13.41 -28.30
N VAL A 98 12.40 -12.47 -27.68
CA VAL A 98 10.94 -12.37 -27.81
C VAL A 98 10.64 -11.81 -29.20
N ARG A 99 10.05 -12.64 -30.06
CA ARG A 99 9.53 -12.23 -31.38
C ARG A 99 8.46 -11.15 -31.18
N VAL A 100 8.79 -9.91 -31.50
CA VAL A 100 7.82 -8.80 -31.51
C VAL A 100 6.90 -8.98 -32.73
N SER A 101 5.70 -9.52 -32.51
CA SER A 101 4.63 -9.46 -33.50
C SER A 101 4.08 -8.04 -33.53
N GLY A 102 4.54 -7.24 -34.50
CA GLY A 102 4.06 -5.89 -34.73
C GLY A 102 2.56 -5.88 -35.05
N GLN A 103 1.72 -5.60 -34.06
CA GLN A 103 0.30 -5.34 -34.28
C GLN A 103 0.14 -3.96 -34.96
N LYS A 104 0.15 -3.97 -36.30
CA LYS A 104 -0.33 -2.86 -37.12
C LYS A 104 -1.80 -2.58 -36.76
N LYS A 105 -2.05 -1.55 -35.94
CA LYS A 105 -3.41 -1.03 -35.69
C LYS A 105 -4.00 -0.54 -37.01
N LYS A 106 -4.94 -1.30 -37.56
CA LYS A 106 -5.80 -0.90 -38.69
C LYS A 106 -6.64 0.31 -38.26
N ARG A 107 -6.30 1.50 -38.74
CA ARG A 107 -7.13 2.71 -38.66
C ARG A 107 -8.42 2.42 -39.43
N ARG A 108 -9.58 2.33 -38.76
CA ARG A 108 -10.87 2.34 -39.44
C ARG A 108 -11.17 3.79 -39.83
N SER A 109 -11.17 4.04 -41.13
CA SER A 109 -11.66 5.28 -41.75
C SER A 109 -13.16 5.34 -41.53
N ILE A 110 -13.65 6.38 -40.87
CA ILE A 110 -15.08 6.70 -40.83
C ILE A 110 -15.39 7.56 -42.05
N GLU A 111 -15.90 6.92 -43.08
CA GLU A 111 -16.36 7.59 -44.29
C GLU A 111 -17.70 8.30 -44.02
N LYS A 112 -17.75 9.58 -44.38
CA LYS A 112 -18.92 10.46 -44.32
C LYS A 112 -20.08 9.85 -45.12
N GLN A 113 -21.26 9.80 -44.53
CA GLN A 113 -22.50 9.85 -45.30
C GLN A 113 -23.13 11.24 -45.11
N ARG A 114 -23.33 11.90 -46.25
CA ARG A 114 -24.10 13.12 -46.43
C ARG A 114 -25.59 12.79 -46.41
#